data_AF-A0A6C2TW41-F1
#
_entry.id   AF-A0A6C2TW41-F1
#
_cell.length_a   1.000
_cell.length_b   1.000
_cell.length_c   1.000
_cell.angle_alpha   90.00
_cell.angle_beta   90.00
_cell.angle_gamma   90.00
#
_symmetry.space_group_name_H-M   'P 1'
#
loop_
_entity.id
_entity.type
_entity.pdbx_description
1 polymer ?
#
loop_
_entity_poly.entity_id
_entity_poly.type
_entity_poly.pdbx_seq_one_letter_code
_entity_poly.pdbx_strand_id
1 'polypeptide(L)' 'MPTPNDSGRINIRQQYEVQYWTKELDLTAAQLFEIIEAVGDSIDAVRNHVGR' A
#
# COMPACT_ATOMS: atom_id res chain seq x y z
N MET A 1 2.52 -10.88 -16.76
CA MET A 1 2.29 -10.68 -15.31
C MET A 1 1.26 -9.58 -15.20
N PRO A 2 0.10 -9.78 -14.57
CA PRO A 2 -0.84 -8.67 -14.36
C PRO A 2 -0.14 -7.65 -13.45
N THR A 3 0.08 -6.46 -13.97
CA THR A 3 0.68 -5.35 -13.23
C THR A 3 -0.22 -5.03 -12.03
N PRO A 4 0.35 -4.69 -10.85
CA PRO A 4 -0.44 -4.03 -9.82
C PRO A 4 -1.11 -2.84 -10.50
N ASN A 5 -2.43 -2.79 -10.38
CA ASN A 5 -3.30 -1.91 -11.14
C ASN A 5 -2.67 -0.51 -11.22
N ASP A 6 -2.43 0.02 -12.43
CA ASP A 6 -1.78 1.32 -12.72
C ASP A 6 -2.59 2.53 -12.19
N SER A 7 -3.51 2.29 -11.25
CA SER A 7 -4.40 3.27 -10.64
C SER A 7 -3.72 4.10 -9.55
N GLY A 8 -2.43 3.87 -9.25
CA GLY A 8 -1.70 4.62 -8.22
C GLY A 8 -2.20 4.34 -6.79
N ARG A 9 -2.90 3.21 -6.58
CA ARG A 9 -3.59 2.85 -5.33
C ARG A 9 -3.27 1.42 -4.89
N ILE A 10 -3.26 1.22 -3.58
CA ILE A 10 -3.03 -0.06 -2.90
C ILE A 10 -4.37 -0.74 -2.66
N ASN A 11 -4.63 -1.84 -3.36
CA ASN A 11 -5.84 -2.61 -3.15
C ASN A 11 -5.67 -3.62 -2.00
N ILE A 12 -6.08 -3.19 -0.80
CA ILE A 12 -6.08 -4.02 0.40
C ILE A 12 -7.01 -5.25 0.34
N ARG A 13 -7.96 -5.30 -0.61
CA ARG A 13 -8.83 -6.48 -0.79
C ARG A 13 -8.08 -7.65 -1.42
N GLN A 14 -6.96 -7.38 -2.07
CA GLN A 14 -6.13 -8.40 -2.69
C GLN A 14 -4.94 -8.73 -1.79
N GLN A 15 -4.98 -9.92 -1.18
CA GLN A 15 -3.95 -10.34 -0.21
C GLN A 15 -2.54 -10.34 -0.79
N TYR A 16 -2.38 -10.67 -2.08
CA TYR A 16 -1.06 -10.64 -2.73
C TYR A 16 -0.53 -9.20 -2.87
N GLU A 17 -1.41 -8.22 -3.06
CA GLU A 17 -1.04 -6.82 -3.23
C GLU A 17 -0.66 -6.21 -1.88
N VAL A 18 -1.43 -6.53 -0.83
CA VAL A 18 -1.05 -6.22 0.56
C VAL A 18 0.34 -6.78 0.86
N GLN A 19 0.59 -8.07 0.58
CA GLN A 19 1.89 -8.67 0.84
C GLN A 19 3.03 -7.99 0.06
N TYR A 20 2.78 -7.66 -1.21
CA TYR A 20 3.74 -6.93 -2.03
C TYR A 20 4.08 -5.56 -1.43
N TRP A 21 3.07 -4.75 -1.09
CA TRP A 21 3.27 -3.41 -0.54
C TRP A 21 3.86 -3.43 0.86
N THR A 22 3.44 -4.36 1.72
CA THR A 22 4.08 -4.57 3.04
C THR A 22 5.57 -4.89 2.90
N LYS A 23 5.96 -5.64 1.86
CA LYS A 23 7.36 -5.97 1.60
C LYS A 23 8.14 -4.82 0.95
N GLU A 24 7.52 -4.09 0.03
CA GLU A 24 8.15 -2.96 -0.65
C GLU A 24 8.34 -1.76 0.29
N LEU A 25 7.36 -1.51 1.16
CA LEU A 25 7.37 -0.41 2.13
C LEU A 25 8.01 -0.81 3.47
N ASP A 26 8.35 -2.08 3.65
CA ASP A 26 8.85 -2.66 4.91
C ASP A 26 7.89 -2.39 6.10
N LEU A 27 6.59 -2.57 5.84
CA LEU A 27 5.50 -2.35 6.79
C LEU A 27 4.77 -3.65 7.11
N THR A 28 4.05 -3.67 8.21
CA THR A 28 3.08 -4.74 8.48
C THR A 28 1.73 -4.45 7.82
N ALA A 29 0.90 -5.48 7.61
CA ALA A 29 -0.44 -5.29 7.07
C ALA A 29 -1.27 -4.34 7.95
N ALA A 30 -1.14 -4.43 9.28
CA ALA A 30 -1.81 -3.52 10.21
C ALA A 30 -1.39 -2.06 9.99
N GLN A 31 -0.09 -1.79 9.92
CA GLN A 31 0.41 -0.43 9.65
C GLN A 31 -0.02 0.09 8.28
N LEU A 32 -0.02 -0.77 7.27
CA LEU A 32 -0.50 -0.40 5.95
C LEU A 32 -1.98 0.02 6.00
N PHE A 33 -2.82 -0.70 6.75
CA PHE A 33 -4.20 -0.33 7.00
C PHE A 33 -4.33 0.99 7.74
N GLU A 34 -3.58 1.19 8.84
CA GLU A 34 -3.60 2.44 9.61
C GLU A 34 -3.22 3.65 8.75
N ILE A 35 -2.17 3.52 7.94
CA ILE A 35 -1.74 4.60 7.04
C ILE A 35 -2.82 4.84 5.99
N ILE A 36 -3.40 3.78 5.41
CA ILE A 36 -4.50 3.92 4.44
C ILE A 36 -5.73 4.57 5.06
N GLU A 37 -6.06 4.30 6.32
CA GLU A 37 -7.13 5.01 7.03
C GLU A 37 -6.79 6.49 7.27
N ALA A 38 -5.51 6.81 7.49
CA ALA A 38 -5.05 8.17 7.74
C ALA A 38 -4.92 9.04 6.46
N VAL A 39 -4.37 8.48 5.37
CA VAL A 39 -4.03 9.23 4.14
C VAL A 39 -4.76 8.74 2.88
N GLY A 40 -5.49 7.62 2.97
CA GLY A 40 -6.18 6.97 1.85
C GLY A 40 -5.38 5.84 1.21
N ASP A 41 -6.02 5.06 0.33
CA ASP A 41 -5.42 3.93 -0.39
C ASP A 41 -4.41 4.33 -1.48
N SER A 42 -3.96 5.59 -1.53
CA SER A 42 -3.05 6.06 -2.58
C SER A 42 -1.60 5.72 -2.29
N ILE A 43 -0.90 5.09 -3.24
CA ILE A 43 0.52 4.70 -3.12
C ILE A 43 1.39 5.92 -2.81
N ASP A 44 1.13 7.03 -3.49
CA ASP A 44 1.86 8.29 -3.31
C ASP A 44 1.72 8.82 -1.88
N ALA A 45 0.50 8.78 -1.34
CA ALA A 45 0.22 9.22 0.02
C ALA A 45 0.88 8.31 1.06
N VAL A 46 0.82 6.98 0.87
CA VAL A 46 1.50 6.02 1.76
C VAL A 46 3.02 6.20 1.70
N ARG A 47 3.61 6.33 0.51
CA ARG A 47 5.05 6.57 0.33
C ARG A 47 5.49 7.90 0.95
N ASN A 48 4.72 8.96 0.73
CA ASN A 48 4.97 10.27 1.34
C ASN A 48 4.87 10.21 2.87
N HIS A 49 3.94 9.42 3.42
CA HIS A 49 3.79 9.22 4.87
C HIS A 49 4.95 8.40 5.46
N VAL A 50 5.39 7.34 4.77
CA VAL A 50 6.51 6.48 5.18
C VAL A 50 7.87 7.19 4.96
N GLY A 51 7.90 8.25 4.16
CA GLY A 51 9.09 9.06 3.90
C GLY A 51 10.12 8.35 3.02
N ARG A 52 9.66 7.48 2.09
CA ARG A 52 10.52 6.65 1.24
C ARG A 52 10.18 6.76 -0.24
#